data_AF-A0A949PR52-F1
#
_entry.id   AF-A0A949PR52-F1
#
_cell.length_a   1.000
_cell.length_b   1.000
_cell.length_c   1.000
_cell.angle_alpha   90.00
_cell.angle_beta   90.00
_cell.angle_gamma   90.00
#
_symmetry.space_group_name_H-M   'P 1'
#
loop_
_entity.id
_entity.type
_entity.pdbx_description
1 polymer ?
#
loop_
_entity_poly.entity_id
_entity_poly.type
_entity_poly.pdbx_seq_one_letter_code
_entity_poly.pdbx_strand_id
1 'polypeptide(L)'
;MAQSFVKKDTSVSGPWWKYGHVWLIISGPLIVVIAGVITAFLAFSNADPVIDENYYENGININKTLQAEGKNMAPAQAVRNHAATPDKDLPSLKP
;
A
#
# COMPACT_ATOMS: atom_id res chain seq x y z
N MET A 1 52.35 -50.35 36.77
CA MET A 1 51.15 -49.51 36.55
C MET A 1 51.00 -49.28 35.06
N ALA A 2 50.14 -50.03 34.38
CA ALA A 2 49.80 -49.77 32.99
C ALA A 2 48.65 -48.76 32.96
N GLN A 3 48.83 -47.62 32.30
CA GLN A 3 47.79 -46.62 32.12
C GLN A 3 46.78 -47.15 31.09
N SER A 4 45.51 -47.26 31.48
CA SER A 4 44.42 -47.62 30.59
C SER A 4 44.16 -46.46 29.62
N PHE A 5 44.40 -46.69 28.34
CA PHE A 5 44.03 -45.76 27.28
C PHE A 5 42.51 -45.67 27.19
N VAL A 6 41.95 -44.56 27.69
CA VAL A 6 40.53 -44.23 27.54
C VAL A 6 40.28 -44.00 26.05
N LYS A 7 39.52 -44.92 25.43
CA LYS A 7 39.06 -44.77 24.06
C LYS A 7 38.02 -43.66 24.04
N LYS A 8 38.33 -42.55 23.37
CA LYS A 8 37.38 -41.45 23.18
C LYS A 8 36.44 -41.88 22.06
N ASP A 9 35.23 -42.31 22.42
CA ASP A 9 34.20 -42.62 21.44
C ASP A 9 33.75 -41.31 20.78
N THR A 10 34.33 -41.00 19.63
CA THR A 10 33.85 -39.95 18.75
C THR A 10 32.55 -40.44 18.14
N SER A 11 31.42 -40.14 18.78
CA SER A 11 30.10 -40.37 18.20
C SER A 11 30.03 -39.64 16.86
N VAL A 12 29.95 -40.39 15.76
CA VAL A 12 29.79 -39.81 14.42
C VAL A 12 28.35 -39.30 14.33
N SER A 13 28.14 -38.01 14.59
CA SER A 13 26.86 -37.36 14.31
C SER A 13 26.54 -37.49 12.82
N GLY A 14 25.34 -37.97 12.50
CA GLY A 14 24.89 -38.12 11.12
C GLY A 14 24.71 -36.77 10.41
N PRO A 15 24.49 -36.77 9.09
CA PRO A 15 24.34 -35.54 8.32
C PRO A 15 23.17 -34.68 8.82
N TRP A 16 23.42 -33.39 9.03
CA TRP A 16 22.51 -32.46 9.70
C TRP A 16 21.15 -32.27 8.99
N TRP A 17 21.12 -32.37 7.66
CA TRP A 17 19.89 -32.21 6.86
C TRP A 17 18.86 -33.33 7.08
N LYS A 18 19.23 -34.44 7.73
CA LYS A 18 18.30 -35.54 8.06
C LYS A 18 17.43 -35.23 9.29
N TYR A 19 17.80 -34.25 10.11
CA TYR A 19 17.06 -33.91 11.32
C TYR A 19 15.94 -32.90 11.01
N GLY A 20 14.68 -33.27 11.27
CA GLY A 20 13.52 -32.43 10.95
C GLY A 20 13.53 -31.05 11.62
N HIS A 21 14.08 -30.93 12.84
CA HIS A 21 14.17 -29.67 13.57
C HIS A 21 15.03 -28.62 12.86
N VAL A 22 16.03 -29.04 12.06
CA VAL A 22 16.84 -28.13 11.26
C VAL A 22 15.95 -27.41 10.23
N TRP A 23 15.05 -28.15 9.58
CA TRP A 23 14.13 -27.56 8.61
C TRP A 23 13.13 -26.60 9.26
N LEU A 24 12.73 -26.84 10.52
CA LEU A 24 11.88 -25.91 11.27
C LEU A 24 12.61 -24.58 11.52
N ILE A 25 13.90 -24.62 11.85
CA ILE A 25 14.70 -23.41 12.07
C ILE A 25 14.90 -22.65 10.76
N ILE A 26 15.15 -23.36 9.65
CA ILE A 26 15.31 -22.76 8.32
C ILE A 26 13.99 -22.20 7.78
N SER A 27 12.86 -22.84 8.07
CA SER A 27 11.56 -22.43 7.52
C SER A 27 11.12 -21.07 8.05
N GLY A 28 11.42 -20.71 9.30
CA GLY A 28 11.08 -19.41 9.87
C GLY A 28 11.58 -18.23 9.03
N PRO A 29 12.91 -18.07 8.84
CA PRO A 29 13.46 -17.03 7.98
C PRO A 29 13.02 -17.14 6.52
N LEU A 30 12.92 -18.36 5.98
CA LEU A 30 12.53 -18.59 4.59
C LEU A 30 11.11 -18.05 4.30
N ILE A 31 10.16 -18.29 5.22
CA ILE A 31 8.78 -17.81 5.09
C ILE A 31 8.73 -16.28 5.05
N VAL A 32 9.51 -15.59 5.89
CA VAL A 32 9.53 -14.12 5.94
C VAL A 32 10.10 -13.54 4.65
N VAL A 33 11.16 -14.14 4.09
CA VAL A 33 11.72 -13.72 2.79
C VAL A 33 10.68 -13.87 1.67
N ILE A 34 10.00 -15.02 1.60
CA ILE A 34 8.94 -15.26 0.61
C ILE A 34 7.81 -14.23 0.76
N ALA A 35 7.36 -13.99 1.99
CA ALA A 35 6.33 -12.99 2.27
C ALA A 35 6.76 -11.59 1.80
N GLY A 36 8.00 -11.18 2.11
CA GLY A 36 8.55 -9.90 1.66
C GLY A 36 8.60 -9.75 0.13
N VAL A 37 8.98 -10.81 -0.58
CA VAL A 37 8.98 -10.83 -2.05
C VAL A 37 7.55 -10.69 -2.60
N ILE A 38 6.58 -11.40 -2.02
CA ILE A 38 5.17 -11.30 -2.42
C ILE A 38 4.65 -9.88 -2.19
N THR A 39 4.93 -9.28 -1.03
CA THR A 39 4.54 -7.91 -0.72
C THR A 39 5.16 -6.91 -1.69
N ALA A 40 6.45 -7.05 -2.00
CA ALA A 40 7.13 -6.20 -2.98
C ALA A 40 6.49 -6.34 -4.37
N PHE A 41 6.18 -7.57 -4.79
CA PHE A 41 5.51 -7.83 -6.06
C PHE A 41 4.13 -7.16 -6.13
N LEU A 42 3.33 -7.23 -5.05
CA LEU A 42 2.04 -6.56 -4.97
C LEU A 42 2.17 -5.03 -5.03
N ALA A 43 3.18 -4.46 -4.37
CA ALA A 43 3.44 -3.03 -4.36
C ALA A 43 3.80 -2.50 -5.75
N PHE A 44 4.62 -3.22 -6.51
CA PHE A 44 4.97 -2.82 -7.88
C PHE A 44 3.81 -3.04 -8.87
N SER A 45 3.00 -4.06 -8.66
CA SER A 45 1.89 -4.38 -9.57
C SER A 45 0.70 -3.44 -9.41
N ASN A 46 0.52 -2.82 -8.24
CA ASN A 46 -0.58 -1.90 -7.93
C ASN A 46 -0.06 -0.52 -7.50
N ALA A 47 1.01 -0.04 -8.13
CA ALA A 47 1.47 1.33 -7.89
C ALA A 47 0.35 2.31 -8.32
N ASP A 48 -0.19 3.07 -7.37
CA ASP A 48 -1.10 4.17 -7.66
C ASP A 48 -0.39 5.12 -8.62
N PRO A 49 -0.95 5.41 -9.81
CA PRO A 49 -0.31 6.30 -10.77
C PRO A 49 0.11 7.60 -10.09
N VAL A 50 1.40 7.91 -10.20
CA VAL A 50 1.95 9.18 -9.69
C VAL A 50 1.13 10.30 -10.32
N ILE A 51 0.54 11.13 -9.46
CA ILE A 51 -0.27 12.28 -9.88
C ILE A 51 0.52 13.08 -10.92
N ASP A 52 -0.05 13.17 -12.13
CA ASP A 52 0.51 13.90 -13.25
C ASP A 52 0.85 15.34 -12.82
N GLU A 53 1.96 15.92 -13.30
CA GLU A 53 2.35 17.31 -12.97
C GLU A 53 1.23 18.31 -13.31
N ASN A 54 0.42 17.97 -14.30
CA ASN A 54 -0.72 18.76 -14.73
C ASN A 54 -2.00 18.52 -13.90
N TYR A 55 -1.99 17.67 -12.88
CA TYR A 55 -3.18 17.45 -12.03
C TYR A 55 -3.63 18.74 -11.34
N TYR A 56 -2.68 19.57 -10.92
CA TYR A 56 -2.97 20.86 -10.32
C TYR A 56 -3.52 21.86 -11.36
N GLU A 57 -2.90 21.89 -12.54
CA GLU A 57 -3.38 22.68 -13.69
C GLU A 57 -4.79 22.24 -14.11
N ASN A 58 -5.06 20.94 -14.14
CA ASN A 58 -6.37 20.37 -14.44
C ASN A 58 -7.40 20.77 -13.38
N GLY A 59 -7.04 20.75 -12.09
CA GLY A 59 -7.88 21.21 -10.98
C GLY A 59 -8.25 22.69 -11.07
N ILE A 60 -7.31 23.56 -11.46
CA ILE A 60 -7.56 24.99 -11.68
C ILE A 60 -8.45 25.21 -12.90
N ASN A 61 -8.19 24.48 -13.98
CA ASN A 61 -8.93 24.64 -15.23
C ASN A 61 -10.36 24.10 -15.17
N ILE A 62 -10.65 23.10 -14.32
CA ILE A 62 -12.02 22.66 -14.01
C ILE A 62 -12.85 23.83 -13.50
N ASN A 63 -12.33 24.66 -12.60
CA ASN A 63 -13.07 25.85 -12.14
C ASN A 63 -13.34 26.86 -13.27
N LYS A 64 -12.48 26.91 -14.28
CA LYS A 64 -12.59 27.84 -15.43
C LYS A 64 -13.62 27.38 -16.45
N THR A 65 -13.69 26.07 -16.74
CA THR A 65 -14.76 25.49 -17.56
C THR A 65 -16.09 25.48 -16.81
N LEU A 66 -16.08 25.25 -15.49
CA LEU A 66 -17.29 25.33 -14.67
C LEU A 66 -17.85 26.77 -14.59
N GLN A 67 -16.99 27.80 -14.60
CA GLN A 67 -17.44 29.20 -14.69
C GLN A 67 -18.16 29.55 -15.99
N ALA A 68 -17.90 28.81 -17.08
CA ALA A 68 -18.54 29.03 -18.38
C ALA A 68 -19.93 28.38 -18.50
N GLU A 69 -20.27 27.43 -17.63
CA GLU A 69 -21.49 26.64 -17.71
C GLU A 69 -22.45 27.02 -16.56
N GLY A 70 -23.22 28.08 -16.81
CA GLY A 70 -24.09 28.71 -15.83
C GLY A 70 -25.11 27.78 -15.15
N LYS A 71 -25.42 28.14 -13.90
CA LYS A 71 -26.47 27.60 -13.01
C LYS A 71 -26.24 26.24 -12.36
N ASN A 72 -25.59 25.28 -13.02
CA ASN A 72 -25.36 23.95 -12.45
C ASN A 72 -24.18 23.88 -11.45
N MET A 73 -23.47 25.00 -11.25
CA MET A 73 -22.12 25.05 -10.66
C MET A 73 -21.95 26.15 -9.62
N ALA A 74 -23.05 26.58 -8.99
CA ALA A 74 -22.95 27.40 -7.80
C ALA A 74 -22.10 26.65 -6.74
N PRO A 75 -21.22 27.33 -5.98
CA PRO A 75 -20.31 26.68 -5.04
C PRO A 75 -21.05 25.68 -4.18
N ALA A 76 -20.48 24.50 -3.95
CA ALA A 76 -21.15 23.43 -3.21
C ALA A 76 -21.72 23.92 -1.85
N GLN A 77 -21.07 24.91 -1.23
CA GLN A 77 -21.53 25.58 -0.01
C GLN A 77 -22.79 26.45 -0.19
N ALA A 78 -22.97 27.10 -1.35
CA ALA A 78 -24.13 27.93 -1.65
C ALA A 78 -25.39 27.12 -1.95
N VAL A 79 -25.26 25.87 -2.42
CA VAL A 79 -26.40 25.05 -2.90
C VAL A 79 -26.90 24.03 -1.88
N ARG A 80 -26.19 23.78 -0.77
CA ARG A 80 -26.43 22.63 0.15
C ARG A 80 -27.89 22.43 0.58
N ASN A 81 -28.72 23.48 0.64
CA ASN A 81 -30.14 23.39 1.00
C ASN A 81 -31.09 24.13 0.03
N HIS A 82 -30.62 24.56 -1.15
CA HIS A 82 -31.41 25.36 -2.11
C HIS A 82 -32.00 24.52 -3.25
N ALA A 83 -32.11 23.20 -3.07
CA ALA A 83 -32.52 22.26 -4.12
C ALA A 83 -33.92 22.51 -4.72
N ALA A 84 -34.79 23.24 -4.01
CA ALA A 84 -36.15 23.58 -4.47
C ALA A 84 -36.39 25.11 -4.53
N THR A 85 -35.37 25.93 -4.32
CA THR A 85 -35.50 27.39 -4.35
C THR A 85 -35.58 27.86 -5.81
N PRO A 86 -36.65 28.58 -6.23
CA PRO A 86 -36.75 29.10 -7.58
C PRO A 86 -35.58 30.05 -7.91
N ASP A 87 -35.14 30.08 -9.17
CA ASP A 87 -33.93 30.82 -9.60
C ASP A 87 -33.89 32.30 -9.18
N LYS A 88 -35.07 32.92 -9.06
CA LYS A 88 -35.27 34.32 -8.66
C LYS A 88 -35.05 34.61 -7.17
N ASP A 89 -35.12 33.56 -6.33
CA ASP A 89 -35.07 33.63 -4.87
C ASP A 89 -33.73 33.09 -4.32
N LEU A 90 -32.80 32.74 -5.21
CA LEU A 90 -31.45 32.35 -4.85
C LEU A 90 -30.66 33.58 -4.37
N PRO A 91 -29.79 33.44 -3.35
CA PRO A 91 -28.89 34.52 -2.96
C PRO A 91 -27.98 34.90 -4.14
N SER A 92 -27.53 36.17 -4.17
CA SER A 92 -26.63 36.66 -5.22
C SER A 92 -25.36 35.79 -5.28
N LEU A 93 -25.30 34.94 -6.30
CA LEU A 93 -24.11 34.18 -6.67
C LEU A 93 -23.20 35.10 -7.48
N LYS A 94 -22.70 36.15 -6.84
CA LYS A 94 -21.59 36.91 -7.41
C LYS A 94 -20.33 36.04 -7.33
N PRO A 95 -19.46 36.06 -8.34
CA PRO A 95 -18.10 35.58 -8.17
C PRO A 95 -17.40 36.32 -7.02
#